data_AF-A0A1Y3Z4B4-F1
#
_entry.id   AF-A0A1Y3Z4B4-F1
#
_cell.length_a   1.000
_cell.length_b   1.000
_cell.length_c   1.000
_cell.angle_alpha   90.00
_cell.angle_beta   90.00
_cell.angle_gamma   90.00
#
_symmetry.space_group_name_H-M   'P 1'
#
loop_
_entity.id
_entity.type
_entity.pdbx_description
1 polymer ?
#
loop_
_entity_poly.entity_id
_entity_poly.type
_entity_poly.pdbx_seq_one_letter_code
_entity_poly.pdbx_strand_id
1 'polypeptide(L)'
;MIISLICIIIGIIIFYKVIVPLIHNQYNPYTEKRITKGLLSMSFWQILFGILVCAYAFDLEPVYKQTDADVHSFVQEYSEIGELINEYTGINTSSNFNYLMSETDNLHTYAIIFVIITVGLSLVTAIGSIGRKLDRRIIEGLAIFNTFTCCWITKSSTDLYELIVRDGVTLQTIAWIGRLLGTDIYSTLDLIIRSVWILPLILIIKHFYYHKTLNEYYALSILQSEPIRQQEGNSIQARESIIEEDIDKNNSKSEVQSQPKLTKIENTKQQSKPVCIWLIIGAIVIILITVIVVWKCTKDEDVIPVAQYEEINSTTGATQQKNTNINASKENKTNQFEYIKDERGNYKVDIEWPLSLTGVDDIRKIQRIIIQQAFFDENDNDIKNCVENYFKEGQEGKSLGEGETAGEVVVKFQQRFNSLYIFKVHIYADLGGGTGASIVYQDKYIYFDNNTERSLSINDMFTDLPRTLALVNEHISLDEYVKKTEELPNNFIISASGITFIFPKYSIGYGAQGEVEIALNYDELESVLSETFKRAIGR
;
A
#
# COMPACT_ATOMS: atom_id res chain seq x y z
N MET A 1 -9.27 11.60 -10.15
CA MET A 1 -9.52 12.89 -9.45
C MET A 1 -10.80 13.62 -9.89
N ILE A 2 -10.98 14.00 -11.17
CA ILE A 2 -12.15 14.80 -11.63
C ILE A 2 -13.50 14.12 -11.37
N ILE A 3 -13.60 12.82 -11.64
CA ILE A 3 -14.83 12.03 -11.41
C ILE A 3 -15.19 12.00 -9.93
N SER A 4 -14.22 11.79 -9.04
CA SER A 4 -14.42 11.77 -7.59
C SER A 4 -14.91 13.13 -7.06
N LEU A 5 -14.36 14.23 -7.57
CA LEU A 5 -14.77 15.58 -7.21
C LEU A 5 -16.22 15.87 -7.65
N ILE A 6 -16.60 15.42 -8.85
CA ILE A 6 -17.97 15.52 -9.36
C ILE A 6 -18.93 14.71 -8.47
N CYS A 7 -18.57 13.49 -8.06
CA CYS A 7 -19.39 12.68 -7.17
C CYS A 7 -19.62 13.35 -5.80
N ILE A 8 -18.59 13.97 -5.22
CA ILE A 8 -18.70 14.72 -3.95
C ILE A 8 -19.66 15.90 -4.11
N ILE A 9 -19.50 16.69 -5.18
CA ILE A 9 -20.36 17.85 -5.46
C ILE A 9 -21.82 17.42 -5.65
N ILE A 10 -22.06 16.36 -6.42
CA ILE A 10 -23.40 15.80 -6.63
C ILE A 10 -23.99 15.33 -5.29
N GLY A 11 -23.22 14.63 -4.46
CA GLY A 11 -23.64 14.19 -3.13
C GLY A 11 -24.05 15.34 -2.21
N ILE A 12 -23.27 16.43 -2.20
CA ILE A 12 -23.59 17.66 -1.45
C ILE A 12 -24.91 18.28 -1.97
N ILE A 13 -25.09 18.37 -3.29
CA ILE A 13 -26.30 18.92 -3.89
C ILE A 13 -27.53 18.08 -3.52
N ILE A 14 -27.44 16.75 -3.64
CA ILE A 14 -28.53 15.83 -3.28
C ILE A 14 -28.87 15.96 -1.80
N PHE A 15 -27.87 16.02 -0.92
CA PHE A 15 -28.10 16.17 0.51
C PHE A 15 -28.90 17.44 0.85
N TYR A 16 -28.46 18.60 0.35
CA TYR A 16 -29.11 19.87 0.68
C TYR A 16 -30.42 20.13 -0.07
N LYS A 17 -30.56 19.67 -1.33
CA LYS A 17 -31.77 19.92 -2.14
C LYS A 17 -32.84 18.84 -2.03
N VAL A 18 -32.49 17.60 -1.68
CA VAL A 18 -33.43 16.48 -1.65
C VAL A 18 -33.62 15.95 -0.23
N ILE A 19 -32.53 15.57 0.45
CA ILE A 19 -32.62 14.88 1.76
C ILE A 19 -33.12 15.82 2.88
N VAL A 20 -32.53 17.01 3.02
CA VAL A 20 -32.92 17.95 4.07
C VAL A 20 -34.39 18.37 3.97
N PRO A 21 -34.93 18.79 2.80
CA PRO A 21 -36.35 19.11 2.66
C PRO A 21 -37.28 17.93 2.95
N LEU A 22 -36.90 16.71 2.54
CA LEU A 22 -37.69 15.51 2.77
C LEU A 22 -37.85 15.22 4.27
N ILE A 23 -36.74 15.18 5.00
CA ILE A 23 -36.76 14.94 6.46
C ILE A 23 -37.50 16.07 7.18
N HIS A 24 -37.31 17.31 6.74
CA HIS A 24 -38.00 18.46 7.31
C HIS A 24 -39.52 18.34 7.20
N ASN A 25 -40.03 18.07 6.00
CA ASN A 25 -41.47 17.96 5.75
C ASN A 25 -42.09 16.77 6.50
N GLN A 26 -41.34 15.68 6.71
CA GLN A 26 -41.85 14.47 7.34
C GLN A 26 -41.84 14.51 8.87
N TYR A 27 -40.77 15.04 9.48
CA TYR A 27 -40.55 14.90 10.93
C TYR A 27 -40.58 16.22 11.70
N ASN A 28 -40.42 17.34 11.02
CA ASN A 28 -40.20 18.65 11.64
C ASN A 28 -41.06 19.77 10.99
N PRO A 29 -42.32 19.54 10.57
CA PRO A 29 -43.08 20.48 9.74
C PRO A 29 -43.38 21.82 10.44
N TYR A 30 -43.35 21.86 11.77
CA TYR A 30 -43.62 23.05 12.59
C TYR A 30 -42.36 23.77 13.08
N THR A 31 -41.17 23.31 12.69
CA THR A 31 -39.90 23.99 13.01
C THR A 31 -39.39 24.75 11.79
N GLU A 32 -38.44 25.66 11.96
CA GLU A 32 -37.81 26.29 10.81
C GLU A 32 -36.93 25.27 10.05
N LYS A 33 -37.03 25.25 8.72
CA LYS A 33 -36.17 24.43 7.85
C LYS A 33 -34.67 24.65 8.11
N ARG A 34 -34.29 25.85 8.57
CA ARG A 34 -32.92 26.19 9.01
C ARG A 34 -32.43 25.25 10.11
N ILE A 35 -33.28 24.94 11.10
CA ILE A 35 -32.93 24.13 12.26
C ILE A 35 -32.71 22.67 11.82
N THR A 36 -33.61 22.13 10.99
CA THR A 36 -33.45 20.77 10.44
C THR A 36 -32.18 20.66 9.58
N LYS A 37 -31.87 21.68 8.78
CA LYS A 37 -30.61 21.76 8.03
C LYS A 37 -29.40 21.72 8.96
N GLY A 38 -29.38 22.53 10.03
CA GLY A 38 -28.24 22.57 10.95
C GLY A 38 -28.06 21.28 11.75
N LEU A 39 -29.15 20.61 12.13
CA LEU A 39 -29.13 19.30 12.81
C LEU A 39 -28.47 18.21 11.97
N LEU A 40 -28.87 18.09 10.71
CA LEU A 40 -28.34 17.06 9.81
C LEU A 40 -26.97 17.43 9.23
N SER A 41 -26.65 18.73 9.16
CA SER A 41 -25.42 19.21 8.55
C SER A 41 -24.18 18.66 9.26
N MET A 42 -24.20 18.52 10.59
CA MET A 42 -23.03 18.04 11.33
C MET A 42 -22.70 16.59 10.96
N SER A 43 -23.68 15.69 11.07
CA SER A 43 -23.51 14.28 10.72
C SER A 43 -23.07 14.10 9.25
N PHE A 44 -23.60 14.91 8.33
CA PHE A 44 -23.17 14.89 6.93
C PHE A 44 -21.70 15.30 6.75
N TRP A 45 -21.27 16.42 7.33
CA TRP A 45 -19.88 16.87 7.22
C TRP A 45 -18.91 15.92 7.91
N GLN A 46 -19.32 15.28 9.01
CA GLN A 46 -18.50 14.27 9.68
C GLN A 46 -18.28 13.04 8.81
N ILE A 47 -19.32 12.54 8.14
CA ILE A 47 -19.18 11.45 7.18
C ILE A 47 -18.28 11.88 6.02
N LEU A 48 -18.54 13.04 5.42
CA LEU A 48 -17.80 13.50 4.25
C LEU A 48 -16.31 13.71 4.55
N PHE A 49 -15.99 14.47 5.61
CA PHE A 49 -14.60 14.73 5.97
C PHE A 49 -13.92 13.52 6.61
N GLY A 50 -14.64 12.68 7.35
CA GLY A 50 -14.11 11.41 7.84
C GLY A 50 -13.67 10.51 6.69
N ILE A 51 -14.50 10.36 5.65
CA ILE A 51 -14.15 9.59 4.44
C ILE A 51 -12.97 10.22 3.71
N LEU A 52 -12.93 11.55 3.57
CA LEU A 52 -11.81 12.23 2.89
C LEU A 52 -10.48 12.04 3.62
N VAL A 53 -10.49 12.12 4.95
CA VAL A 53 -9.30 11.85 5.78
C VAL A 53 -8.88 10.38 5.67
N CYS A 54 -9.83 9.45 5.62
CA CYS A 54 -9.51 8.03 5.42
C CYS A 54 -8.98 7.74 4.02
N ALA A 55 -9.54 8.38 2.98
CA ALA A 55 -9.04 8.27 1.61
C ALA A 55 -7.59 8.75 1.54
N TYR A 56 -7.28 9.90 2.16
CA TYR A 56 -5.90 10.34 2.31
C TYR A 56 -5.03 9.32 3.03
N ALA A 57 -5.54 8.69 4.10
CA ALA A 57 -4.81 7.64 4.82
C ALA A 57 -4.53 6.40 3.95
N PHE A 58 -5.46 6.01 3.06
CA PHE A 58 -5.27 4.89 2.13
C PHE A 58 -4.33 5.20 0.97
N ASP A 59 -4.17 6.47 0.62
CA ASP A 59 -3.20 6.90 -0.39
C ASP A 59 -1.74 6.91 0.16
N LEU A 60 -1.53 6.56 1.44
CA LEU A 60 -0.21 6.56 2.10
C LEU A 60 0.49 5.21 1.98
N GLU A 61 1.24 5.01 0.90
CA GLU A 61 2.06 3.81 0.73
C GLU A 61 3.56 4.15 0.66
N PRO A 62 4.42 3.45 1.43
CA PRO A 62 5.85 3.60 1.28
C PRO A 62 6.27 3.02 -0.07
N VAL A 63 7.04 3.81 -0.83
CA VAL A 63 7.57 3.37 -2.12
C VAL A 63 8.91 2.67 -1.89
N TYR A 64 9.04 1.44 -2.39
CA TYR A 64 10.31 0.73 -2.36
C TYR A 64 11.34 1.45 -3.22
N LYS A 65 12.48 1.80 -2.62
CA LYS A 65 13.59 2.49 -3.30
C LYS A 65 14.80 1.59 -3.27
N GLN A 66 15.16 1.02 -4.42
CA GLN A 66 16.28 0.09 -4.53
C GLN A 66 17.60 0.71 -4.04
N THR A 67 17.85 1.98 -4.36
CA THR A 67 19.03 2.71 -3.88
C THR A 67 19.10 2.81 -2.35
N ASP A 68 17.95 2.97 -1.67
CA ASP A 68 17.94 3.03 -0.21
C ASP A 68 18.19 1.64 0.42
N ALA A 69 17.76 0.56 -0.24
CA ALA A 69 18.07 -0.81 0.15
C ALA A 69 19.55 -1.17 -0.06
N ASP A 70 20.13 -0.77 -1.20
CA ASP A 70 21.54 -0.97 -1.51
C ASP A 70 22.46 -0.20 -0.55
N VAL A 71 22.08 1.03 -0.18
CA VAL A 71 22.82 1.80 0.83
C VAL A 71 22.61 1.20 2.22
N HIS A 72 21.40 0.73 2.54
CA HIS A 72 21.14 0.09 3.82
C HIS A 72 21.98 -1.19 4.00
N SER A 73 22.04 -2.06 2.98
CA SER A 73 22.86 -3.29 3.02
C SER A 73 24.35 -2.97 3.10
N PHE A 74 24.81 -1.96 2.35
CA PHE A 74 26.18 -1.46 2.44
C PHE A 74 26.51 -0.92 3.84
N VAL A 75 25.62 -0.13 4.45
CA VAL A 75 25.82 0.38 5.81
C VAL A 75 25.73 -0.72 6.86
N GLN A 76 24.91 -1.75 6.67
CA GLN A 76 24.93 -2.91 7.55
C GLN A 76 26.27 -3.64 7.49
N GLU A 77 26.86 -3.80 6.30
CA GLU A 77 28.19 -4.39 6.12
C GLU A 77 29.30 -3.49 6.69
N TYR A 78 29.14 -2.17 6.59
CA TYR A 78 30.10 -1.16 7.06
C TYR A 78 29.48 -0.15 8.03
N SER A 79 29.05 -0.63 9.19
CA SER A 79 28.34 0.18 10.21
C SER A 79 29.12 1.45 10.63
N GLU A 80 30.44 1.37 10.71
CA GLU A 80 31.32 2.53 11.00
C GLU A 80 31.20 3.65 9.94
N ILE A 81 31.00 3.29 8.67
CA ILE A 81 30.80 4.27 7.58
C ILE A 81 29.42 4.90 7.72
N GLY A 82 28.41 4.13 8.11
CA GLY A 82 27.07 4.65 8.41
C GLY A 82 27.06 5.64 9.57
N GLU A 83 27.76 5.31 10.66
CA GLU A 83 27.92 6.21 11.82
C GLU A 83 28.65 7.48 11.43
N LEU A 84 29.71 7.38 10.62
CA LEU A 84 30.45 8.53 10.11
C LEU A 84 29.56 9.43 9.23
N ILE A 85 28.80 8.84 8.30
CA ILE A 85 27.88 9.61 7.44
C ILE A 85 26.85 10.32 8.31
N ASN A 86 26.25 9.63 9.27
CA ASN A 86 25.27 10.22 10.18
C ASN A 86 25.89 11.33 11.04
N GLU A 87 27.09 11.15 11.57
CA GLU A 87 27.77 12.16 12.39
C GLU A 87 28.06 13.45 11.60
N TYR A 88 28.52 13.32 10.35
CA TYR A 88 28.94 14.48 9.54
C TYR A 88 27.79 15.13 8.75
N THR A 89 26.75 14.38 8.38
CA THR A 89 25.66 14.87 7.53
C THR A 89 24.30 14.89 8.22
N GLY A 90 24.14 14.15 9.33
CA GLY A 90 22.86 13.91 9.98
C GLY A 90 21.93 12.97 9.21
N ILE A 91 22.45 12.30 8.17
CA ILE A 91 21.68 11.38 7.34
C ILE A 91 21.66 10.01 8.01
N ASN A 92 20.47 9.54 8.35
CA ASN A 92 20.29 8.16 8.76
C ASN A 92 20.26 7.26 7.52
N THR A 93 21.26 6.38 7.45
CA THR A 93 21.46 5.46 6.35
C THR A 93 20.68 4.15 6.46
N SER A 94 20.01 3.92 7.59
CA SER A 94 19.07 2.81 7.74
C SER A 94 17.67 3.22 7.26
N SER A 95 17.20 2.61 6.16
CA SER A 95 15.76 2.61 5.81
C SER A 95 15.14 1.33 6.35
N ASN A 96 13.98 1.43 7.01
CA ASN A 96 13.23 0.27 7.48
C ASN A 96 11.87 0.20 6.78
N PHE A 97 11.92 -0.15 5.49
CA PHE A 97 10.74 -0.30 4.64
C PHE A 97 9.69 -1.24 5.25
N ASN A 98 10.11 -2.35 5.87
CA ASN A 98 9.20 -3.31 6.49
C ASN A 98 8.44 -2.72 7.69
N TYR A 99 9.11 -1.93 8.53
CA TYR A 99 8.46 -1.19 9.62
C TYR A 99 7.46 -0.17 9.07
N LEU A 100 7.84 0.57 8.04
CA LEU A 100 6.98 1.54 7.37
C LEU A 100 5.73 0.89 6.79
N MET A 101 5.89 -0.24 6.09
CA MET A 101 4.78 -0.99 5.52
C MET A 101 3.85 -1.51 6.63
N SER A 102 4.40 -2.05 7.71
CA SER A 102 3.61 -2.50 8.86
C SER A 102 2.81 -1.37 9.52
N GLU A 103 3.39 -0.17 9.62
CA GLU A 103 2.71 0.99 10.20
C GLU A 103 1.61 1.53 9.27
N THR A 104 1.85 1.50 7.96
CA THR A 104 0.84 1.76 6.91
C THR A 104 -0.35 0.80 7.02
N ASP A 105 -0.10 -0.50 7.11
CA ASP A 105 -1.16 -1.51 7.23
C ASP A 105 -2.00 -1.33 8.51
N ASN A 106 -1.34 -0.96 9.60
CA ASN A 106 -2.00 -0.65 10.86
C ASN A 106 -2.90 0.60 10.73
N LEU A 107 -2.39 1.66 10.09
CA LEU A 107 -3.17 2.86 9.81
C LEU A 107 -4.37 2.57 8.90
N HIS A 108 -4.19 1.79 7.84
CA HIS A 108 -5.27 1.35 6.95
C HIS A 108 -6.36 0.61 7.73
N THR A 109 -5.97 -0.31 8.61
CA THR A 109 -6.90 -1.04 9.47
C THR A 109 -7.70 -0.09 10.37
N TYR A 110 -7.03 0.87 11.03
CA TYR A 110 -7.71 1.87 11.85
C TYR A 110 -8.62 2.78 11.04
N ALA A 111 -8.23 3.17 9.82
CA ALA A 111 -9.04 3.97 8.92
C ALA A 111 -10.34 3.24 8.53
N ILE A 112 -10.27 1.94 8.18
CA ILE A 112 -11.46 1.13 7.89
C ILE A 112 -12.40 1.09 9.09
N ILE A 113 -11.87 0.79 10.28
CA ILE A 113 -12.66 0.75 11.53
C ILE A 113 -13.30 2.12 11.78
N PHE A 114 -12.55 3.20 11.59
CA PHE A 114 -13.04 4.56 11.80
C PHE A 114 -14.15 4.93 10.81
N VAL A 115 -14.09 4.53 9.53
CA VAL A 115 -15.19 4.77 8.57
C VAL A 115 -16.49 4.14 9.07
N ILE A 116 -16.43 2.88 9.52
CA ILE A 116 -17.60 2.14 10.03
C ILE A 116 -18.17 2.85 11.27
N ILE A 117 -17.31 3.21 12.23
CA ILE A 117 -17.71 3.91 13.45
C ILE A 117 -18.28 5.30 13.14
N THR A 118 -17.66 6.05 12.24
CA THR A 118 -18.10 7.39 11.82
C THR A 118 -19.50 7.35 11.25
N VAL A 119 -19.77 6.41 10.34
CA VAL A 119 -21.10 6.23 9.74
C VAL A 119 -22.12 5.87 10.83
N GLY A 120 -21.79 4.93 11.72
CA GLY A 120 -22.64 4.53 12.84
C GLY A 120 -22.98 5.68 13.79
N LEU A 121 -21.96 6.40 14.29
CA LEU A 121 -22.12 7.53 15.19
C LEU A 121 -22.87 8.70 14.53
N SER A 122 -22.60 8.96 13.26
CA SER A 122 -23.29 10.01 12.50
C SER A 122 -24.77 9.67 12.28
N LEU A 123 -25.10 8.40 12.09
CA LEU A 123 -26.48 7.94 11.99
C LEU A 123 -27.20 8.03 13.35
N VAL A 124 -26.54 7.61 14.44
CA VAL A 124 -27.09 7.69 15.80
C VAL A 124 -27.35 9.14 16.20
N THR A 125 -26.42 10.05 15.91
CA THR A 125 -26.61 11.48 16.17
C THR A 125 -27.76 12.06 15.33
N ALA A 126 -27.84 11.73 14.03
CA ALA A 126 -28.94 12.17 13.18
C ALA A 126 -30.31 11.65 13.67
N ILE A 127 -30.46 10.34 13.88
CA ILE A 127 -31.72 9.72 14.33
C ILE A 127 -32.08 10.13 15.75
N GLY A 128 -31.11 10.16 16.65
CA GLY A 128 -31.31 10.56 18.05
C GLY A 128 -31.75 12.01 18.17
N SER A 129 -31.27 12.86 17.28
CA SER A 129 -31.66 14.27 17.22
C SER A 129 -33.04 14.49 16.59
N ILE A 130 -33.43 13.69 15.60
CA ILE A 130 -34.78 13.75 15.01
C ILE A 130 -35.81 13.29 16.05
N GLY A 131 -36.74 14.18 16.40
CA GLY A 131 -37.78 13.89 17.38
C GLY A 131 -37.26 13.79 18.82
N ARG A 132 -36.03 14.29 19.09
CA ARG A 132 -35.42 14.39 20.42
C ARG A 132 -35.40 13.07 21.21
N LYS A 133 -35.09 11.97 20.54
CA LYS A 133 -35.04 10.64 21.16
C LYS A 133 -33.86 10.46 22.12
N LEU A 134 -32.80 11.25 21.96
CA LEU A 134 -31.64 11.25 22.84
C LEU A 134 -31.46 12.62 23.50
N ASP A 135 -30.84 12.64 24.68
CA ASP A 135 -30.48 13.89 25.34
C ASP A 135 -29.48 14.69 24.50
N ARG A 136 -29.62 16.01 24.51
CA ARG A 136 -28.74 16.94 23.82
C ARG A 136 -27.26 16.67 24.12
N ARG A 137 -26.89 16.47 25.39
CA ARG A 137 -25.49 16.29 25.81
C ARG A 137 -24.90 15.01 25.24
N ILE A 138 -25.71 13.97 25.09
CA ILE A 138 -25.29 12.70 24.48
C ILE A 138 -25.01 12.91 23.00
N ILE A 139 -25.91 13.57 22.27
CA ILE A 139 -25.75 13.84 20.83
C ILE A 139 -24.51 14.71 20.59
N GLU A 140 -24.35 15.77 21.37
CA GLU A 140 -23.21 16.67 21.27
C GLU A 140 -21.89 15.95 21.61
N GLY A 141 -21.87 15.15 22.68
CA GLY A 141 -20.72 14.34 23.07
C GLY A 141 -20.30 13.33 22.00
N LEU A 142 -21.27 12.62 21.39
CA LEU A 142 -21.00 11.69 20.28
C LEU A 142 -20.42 12.41 19.06
N ALA A 143 -20.95 13.59 18.72
CA ALA A 143 -20.42 14.37 17.62
C ALA A 143 -18.99 14.87 17.93
N ILE A 144 -18.69 15.30 19.16
CA ILE A 144 -17.35 15.74 19.57
C ILE A 144 -16.37 14.58 19.49
N PHE A 145 -16.75 13.41 20.01
CA PHE A 145 -15.93 12.19 19.97
C PHE A 145 -15.58 11.78 18.53
N ASN A 146 -16.55 11.84 17.63
CA ASN A 146 -16.34 11.54 16.21
C ASN A 146 -15.32 12.51 15.57
N THR A 147 -15.39 13.80 15.91
CA THR A 147 -14.41 14.79 15.44
C THR A 147 -13.02 14.56 16.02
N PHE A 148 -12.89 14.19 17.31
CA PHE A 148 -11.59 13.84 17.89
C PHE A 148 -10.96 12.63 17.21
N THR A 149 -11.76 11.63 16.88
CA THR A 149 -11.27 10.44 16.17
C THR A 149 -10.80 10.81 14.76
N CYS A 150 -11.51 11.72 14.07
CA CYS A 150 -11.07 12.30 12.79
C CYS A 150 -9.72 13.04 12.91
N CYS A 151 -9.53 13.82 13.98
CA CYS A 151 -8.25 14.47 14.28
C CYS A 151 -7.13 13.44 14.53
N TRP A 152 -7.44 12.34 15.22
CA TRP A 152 -6.47 11.29 15.51
C TRP A 152 -6.02 10.56 14.25
N ILE A 153 -6.94 10.19 13.34
CA ILE A 153 -6.57 9.62 12.04
C ILE A 153 -5.75 10.62 11.25
N THR A 154 -6.19 11.88 11.17
CA THR A 154 -5.43 12.94 10.47
C THR A 154 -4.01 13.05 11.00
N LYS A 155 -3.84 13.08 12.33
CA LYS A 155 -2.53 13.11 12.98
C LYS A 155 -1.69 11.89 12.64
N SER A 156 -2.27 10.70 12.75
CA SER A 156 -1.56 9.44 12.47
C SER A 156 -1.11 9.37 11.00
N SER A 157 -1.96 9.81 10.08
CA SER A 157 -1.64 9.97 8.66
C SER A 157 -0.50 10.97 8.43
N THR A 158 -0.53 12.14 9.07
CA THR A 158 0.55 13.12 8.92
C THR A 158 1.86 12.65 9.51
N ASP A 159 1.83 12.00 10.68
CA ASP A 159 3.00 11.46 11.35
C ASP A 159 3.63 10.34 10.51
N LEU A 160 2.82 9.44 9.93
CA LEU A 160 3.28 8.37 9.05
C LEU A 160 3.87 8.92 7.74
N TYR A 161 3.22 9.88 7.08
CA TYR A 161 3.75 10.47 5.86
C TYR A 161 5.07 11.23 6.12
N GLU A 162 5.19 11.92 7.25
CA GLU A 162 6.46 12.53 7.68
C GLU A 162 7.55 11.47 7.86
N LEU A 163 7.19 10.29 8.40
CA LEU A 163 8.12 9.16 8.53
C LEU A 163 8.50 8.59 7.16
N ILE A 164 7.55 8.35 6.26
CA ILE A 164 7.80 7.85 4.89
C ILE A 164 8.73 8.79 4.12
N VAL A 165 8.51 10.11 4.20
CA VAL A 165 9.31 11.07 3.44
C VAL A 165 10.69 11.31 4.06
N ARG A 166 10.79 11.20 5.39
CA ARG A 166 12.08 11.28 6.06
C ARG A 166 12.85 9.98 6.04
N ASP A 167 12.22 8.84 5.74
CA ASP A 167 12.91 7.57 5.61
C ASP A 167 13.67 7.46 4.28
N GLY A 168 14.84 6.83 4.35
CA GLY A 168 15.70 6.60 3.20
C GLY A 168 16.78 7.66 2.97
N VAL A 169 17.92 7.18 2.47
CA VAL A 169 19.13 7.97 2.23
C VAL A 169 18.93 8.97 1.11
N THR A 170 18.19 8.57 0.07
CA THR A 170 18.04 9.35 -1.15
C THR A 170 17.41 10.72 -0.86
N LEU A 171 16.29 10.73 -0.11
CA LEU A 171 15.53 11.96 0.16
C LEU A 171 16.23 12.84 1.21
N GLN A 172 16.87 12.23 2.20
CA GLN A 172 17.70 12.93 3.17
C GLN A 172 18.95 13.56 2.53
N THR A 173 19.59 12.89 1.57
CA THR A 173 20.73 13.41 0.81
C THR A 173 20.31 14.59 -0.06
N ILE A 174 19.19 14.46 -0.77
CA ILE A 174 18.62 15.56 -1.57
C ILE A 174 18.31 16.76 -0.68
N ALA A 175 17.71 16.54 0.49
CA ALA A 175 17.42 17.61 1.43
C ALA A 175 18.69 18.24 2.03
N TRP A 176 19.73 17.45 2.31
CA TRP A 176 21.02 17.94 2.78
C TRP A 176 21.72 18.81 1.72
N ILE A 177 21.72 18.38 0.45
CA ILE A 177 22.22 19.17 -0.69
C ILE A 177 21.40 20.46 -0.85
N GLY A 178 20.07 20.37 -0.73
CA GLY A 178 19.19 21.53 -0.76
C GLY A 178 19.57 22.57 0.30
N ARG A 179 19.77 22.13 1.56
CA ARG A 179 20.21 23.03 2.65
C ARG A 179 21.55 23.70 2.35
N LEU A 180 22.49 22.96 1.75
CA LEU A 180 23.78 23.50 1.32
C LEU A 180 23.62 24.60 0.25
N LEU A 181 22.63 24.43 -0.63
CA LEU A 181 22.27 25.39 -1.69
C LEU A 181 21.28 26.48 -1.23
N GLY A 182 20.88 26.49 0.05
CA GLY A 182 19.97 27.49 0.62
C GLY A 182 18.47 27.22 0.39
N THR A 183 18.08 26.01 0.01
CA THR A 183 16.68 25.59 -0.18
C THR A 183 16.26 24.51 0.83
N ASP A 184 15.15 24.70 1.53
CA ASP A 184 14.62 23.69 2.46
C ASP A 184 13.41 22.97 1.86
N ILE A 185 13.68 21.81 1.25
CA ILE A 185 12.68 20.97 0.60
C ILE A 185 11.66 20.44 1.61
N TYR A 186 12.08 20.16 2.85
CA TYR A 186 11.18 19.69 3.89
C TYR A 186 10.18 20.76 4.34
N SER A 187 10.52 22.04 4.27
CA SER A 187 9.59 23.13 4.62
C SER A 187 8.39 23.18 3.67
N THR A 188 8.61 22.99 2.37
CA THR A 188 7.51 22.98 1.38
C THR A 188 6.65 21.74 1.53
N LEU A 189 7.27 20.60 1.81
CA LEU A 189 6.60 19.33 2.00
C LEU A 189 5.79 19.29 3.31
N ASP A 190 6.32 19.84 4.41
CA ASP A 190 5.62 20.00 5.69
C ASP A 190 4.34 20.84 5.55
N LEU A 191 4.37 21.90 4.72
CA LEU A 191 3.19 22.71 4.44
C LEU A 191 2.11 21.91 3.69
N ILE A 192 2.50 21.08 2.72
CA ILE A 192 1.58 20.21 1.97
C ILE A 192 0.96 19.17 2.92
N ILE A 193 1.77 18.52 3.76
CA ILE A 193 1.31 17.53 4.76
C ILE A 193 0.29 18.15 5.71
N ARG A 194 0.60 19.34 6.23
CA ARG A 194 -0.26 20.03 7.20
C ARG A 194 -1.55 20.57 6.59
N SER A 195 -1.66 20.65 5.26
CA SER A 195 -2.89 21.13 4.61
C SER A 195 -4.11 20.24 4.90
N VAL A 196 -3.91 18.94 5.16
CA VAL A 196 -4.99 18.00 5.50
C VAL A 196 -5.70 18.39 6.81
N TRP A 197 -5.01 19.06 7.74
CA TRP A 197 -5.58 19.55 9.00
C TRP A 197 -6.69 20.59 8.82
N ILE A 198 -6.84 21.18 7.63
CA ILE A 198 -7.96 22.06 7.31
C ILE A 198 -9.31 21.31 7.47
N LEU A 199 -9.36 20.01 7.18
CA LEU A 199 -10.59 19.21 7.28
C LEU A 199 -11.12 19.11 8.73
N PRO A 200 -10.35 18.61 9.72
CA PRO A 200 -10.80 18.59 11.11
C PRO A 200 -11.01 20.01 11.67
N LEU A 201 -10.24 21.02 11.25
CA LEU A 201 -10.44 22.41 11.67
C LEU A 201 -11.86 22.90 11.28
N ILE A 202 -12.32 22.59 10.07
CA ILE A 202 -13.68 22.93 9.63
C ILE A 202 -14.72 22.24 10.52
N LEU A 203 -14.51 20.98 10.91
CA LEU A 203 -15.42 20.26 11.82
C LEU A 203 -15.49 20.92 13.20
N ILE A 204 -14.35 21.38 13.74
CA ILE A 204 -14.31 22.10 15.03
C ILE A 204 -15.10 23.41 14.93
N ILE A 205 -14.92 24.18 13.85
CA ILE A 205 -15.69 25.40 13.62
C ILE A 205 -17.20 25.08 13.52
N LYS A 206 -17.55 23.99 12.82
CA LYS A 206 -18.93 23.52 12.69
C LYS A 206 -19.58 23.14 14.00
N HIS A 207 -18.83 22.61 14.97
CA HIS A 207 -19.34 22.29 16.31
C HIS A 207 -19.95 23.51 17.02
N PHE A 208 -19.38 24.70 16.89
CA PHE A 208 -19.97 25.92 17.48
C PHE A 208 -21.35 26.23 16.90
N TYR A 209 -21.50 26.13 15.57
CA TYR A 209 -22.79 26.33 14.91
C TYR A 209 -23.79 25.21 15.24
N TYR A 210 -23.28 23.98 15.37
CA TYR A 210 -24.08 22.82 15.72
C TYR A 210 -24.62 22.95 17.14
N HIS A 211 -23.78 23.29 18.13
CA HIS A 211 -24.18 23.55 19.51
C HIS A 211 -25.30 24.60 19.59
N LYS A 212 -25.14 25.73 18.88
CA LYS A 212 -26.16 26.78 18.82
C LYS A 212 -27.49 26.25 18.27
N THR A 213 -27.43 25.53 17.14
CA THR A 213 -28.63 24.97 16.50
C THR A 213 -29.31 23.94 17.39
N LEU A 214 -28.53 23.10 18.07
CA LEU A 214 -29.05 22.06 18.94
C LEU A 214 -29.68 22.68 20.19
N ASN A 215 -29.08 23.73 20.76
CA ASN A 215 -29.67 24.47 21.86
C ASN A 215 -31.01 25.12 21.46
N GLU A 216 -31.07 25.78 20.30
CA GLU A 216 -32.32 26.34 19.75
C GLU A 216 -33.40 25.26 19.56
N TYR A 217 -33.02 24.11 19.00
CA TYR A 217 -33.97 23.01 18.76
C TYR A 217 -34.50 22.39 20.06
N TYR A 218 -33.68 22.18 21.08
CA TYR A 218 -34.11 21.61 22.36
C TYR A 218 -34.81 22.63 23.27
N ALA A 219 -34.53 23.94 23.11
CA ALA A 219 -35.26 25.00 23.82
C ALA A 219 -36.71 25.15 23.33
N LEU A 220 -36.98 24.89 22.04
CA LEU A 220 -38.34 24.95 21.47
C LEU A 220 -39.34 24.03 22.20
N SER A 221 -38.89 22.91 22.80
CA SER A 221 -39.76 22.01 23.60
C SER A 221 -40.33 22.70 24.83
N ILE A 222 -39.51 23.49 25.50
CA ILE A 222 -39.87 24.13 26.77
C ILE A 222 -40.98 25.16 26.48
N LEU A 223 -40.80 25.94 25.41
CA LEU A 223 -41.76 26.96 24.98
C LEU A 223 -43.10 26.38 24.44
N GLN A 224 -43.10 25.14 23.91
CA GLN A 224 -44.32 24.46 23.47
C GLN A 224 -45.07 23.72 24.61
N SER A 225 -44.40 23.46 25.74
CA SER A 225 -45.01 22.83 26.92
C SER A 225 -45.72 23.82 27.85
N GLU A 226 -45.36 25.10 27.76
CA GLU A 226 -45.90 26.19 28.58
C GLU A 226 -47.36 26.59 28.22
N PRO A 227 -47.79 26.62 26.94
CA PRO A 227 -49.18 26.92 26.57
C PRO A 227 -50.13 25.76 26.90
N ILE A 228 -49.64 24.52 26.87
CA ILE A 228 -50.45 23.31 27.10
C ILE A 228 -50.78 23.18 28.60
N ARG A 229 -49.84 23.50 29.49
CA ARG A 229 -50.11 23.53 30.95
C ARG A 229 -51.07 24.65 31.37
N GLN A 230 -51.12 25.77 30.65
CA GLN A 230 -52.11 26.83 30.92
C GLN A 230 -53.51 26.48 30.41
N GLN A 231 -53.63 25.69 29.33
CA GLN A 231 -54.94 25.18 28.87
C GLN A 231 -55.48 24.04 29.74
N GLU A 232 -54.63 23.17 30.29
CA GLU A 232 -55.06 22.17 31.29
C GLU A 232 -55.41 22.81 32.64
N GLY A 233 -54.70 23.86 33.08
CA GLY A 233 -55.05 24.61 34.29
C GLY A 233 -56.42 25.31 34.22
N ASN A 234 -56.74 25.92 33.08
CA ASN A 234 -58.02 26.62 32.88
C ASN A 234 -59.21 25.68 32.61
N SER A 235 -58.99 24.47 32.08
CA SER A 235 -60.06 23.50 31.84
C SER A 235 -60.43 22.67 33.07
N ILE A 236 -59.56 22.61 34.09
CA ILE A 236 -59.87 22.01 35.40
C ILE A 236 -60.68 23.01 36.26
N GLN A 237 -60.32 24.29 36.24
CA GLN A 237 -61.02 25.32 37.04
C GLN A 237 -62.44 25.65 36.51
N ALA A 238 -62.70 25.47 35.22
CA ALA A 238 -64.04 25.61 34.64
C ALA A 238 -64.94 24.36 34.82
N ARG A 239 -64.37 23.23 35.26
CA ARG A 239 -65.10 21.97 35.45
C ARG A 239 -65.49 21.70 36.90
N GLU A 240 -64.84 22.36 37.85
CA GLU A 240 -65.24 22.35 39.27
C GLU A 240 -66.39 23.33 39.59
N SER A 241 -66.64 24.36 38.76
CA SER A 241 -67.75 25.30 38.99
C SER A 241 -69.10 24.89 38.38
N ILE A 242 -69.19 23.72 37.71
CA ILE A 242 -70.42 23.27 37.01
C ILE A 242 -71.08 22.07 37.71
N ILE A 243 -70.50 21.54 38.79
CA ILE A 243 -71.03 20.35 39.49
C ILE A 243 -71.88 20.70 40.74
N GLU A 244 -71.98 21.97 41.14
CA GLU A 244 -72.71 22.34 42.38
C GLU A 244 -74.03 23.12 42.19
N GLU A 245 -74.48 23.37 40.96
CA GLU A 245 -75.80 23.98 40.70
C GLU A 245 -76.49 23.30 39.51
N ASP A 246 -77.33 22.30 39.78
CA ASP A 246 -78.72 22.23 39.28
C ASP A 246 -79.34 20.85 39.54
N ILE A 247 -79.91 20.70 40.74
CA ILE A 247 -81.07 19.85 40.97
C ILE A 247 -82.26 20.81 41.10
N ASP A 248 -83.01 21.08 40.03
CA ASP A 248 -84.49 21.10 40.05
C ASP A 248 -85.18 21.42 38.70
N LYS A 249 -86.22 20.62 38.42
CA LYS A 249 -87.50 20.92 37.71
C LYS A 249 -87.62 21.00 36.16
N ASN A 250 -88.27 19.95 35.62
CA ASN A 250 -89.50 19.92 34.78
C ASN A 250 -89.88 21.12 33.88
N ASN A 251 -89.99 20.93 32.54
CA ASN A 251 -91.23 20.54 31.80
C ASN A 251 -91.21 20.89 30.27
N SER A 252 -91.76 19.94 29.49
CA SER A 252 -92.56 20.07 28.24
C SER A 252 -91.95 20.30 26.83
N LYS A 253 -92.22 19.29 25.95
CA LYS A 253 -92.69 19.24 24.52
C LYS A 253 -92.03 20.14 23.44
N SER A 254 -91.82 19.76 22.17
CA SER A 254 -92.32 18.71 21.27
C SER A 254 -91.45 18.64 19.98
N GLU A 255 -91.32 17.45 19.35
CA GLU A 255 -91.36 17.11 17.88
C GLU A 255 -90.56 17.91 16.80
N VAL A 256 -90.03 17.41 15.67
CA VAL A 256 -89.98 16.12 14.93
C VAL A 256 -88.73 16.15 13.99
N GLN A 257 -87.96 15.07 14.01
CA GLN A 257 -87.34 14.28 12.90
C GLN A 257 -86.87 14.92 11.56
N SER A 258 -85.57 14.74 11.24
CA SER A 258 -85.10 14.15 9.97
C SER A 258 -83.62 13.70 10.08
N GLN A 259 -83.34 12.41 9.81
CA GLN A 259 -82.03 11.86 9.44
C GLN A 259 -81.94 11.81 7.88
N PRO A 260 -80.83 11.45 7.18
CA PRO A 260 -79.55 10.85 7.63
C PRO A 260 -78.25 11.39 6.93
N LYS A 261 -77.05 11.04 7.44
CA LYS A 261 -76.02 10.34 6.62
C LYS A 261 -74.85 9.83 7.47
N LEU A 262 -74.84 8.51 7.65
CA LEU A 262 -73.69 7.74 8.08
C LEU A 262 -72.77 7.55 6.86
N THR A 263 -71.54 8.03 6.93
CA THR A 263 -70.48 7.60 6.00
C THR A 263 -69.43 6.85 6.81
N LYS A 264 -69.48 5.53 6.65
CA LYS A 264 -68.44 4.51 6.84
C LYS A 264 -67.03 5.09 7.09
N ILE A 265 -66.50 4.92 8.31
CA ILE A 265 -65.05 4.76 8.51
C ILE A 265 -64.83 3.27 8.75
N GLU A 266 -64.54 2.59 7.65
CA GLU A 266 -64.09 1.20 7.62
C GLU A 266 -62.63 1.17 8.09
N ASN A 267 -62.38 0.29 9.06
CA ASN A 267 -61.11 -0.23 9.55
C ASN A 267 -59.90 -0.01 8.63
N THR A 268 -58.73 0.26 9.22
CA THR A 268 -57.61 -0.70 9.15
C THR A 268 -56.42 -0.32 10.02
N LYS A 269 -56.12 -1.22 10.96
CA LYS A 269 -54.80 -1.83 11.18
C LYS A 269 -53.58 -0.96 10.84
N GLN A 270 -52.94 -0.45 11.89
CA GLN A 270 -51.54 -0.74 12.22
C GLN A 270 -50.80 -1.55 11.13
N GLN A 271 -50.29 -0.86 10.11
CA GLN A 271 -49.42 -1.45 9.09
C GLN A 271 -48.12 -0.67 9.08
N SER A 272 -47.16 -1.18 9.84
CA SER A 272 -45.75 -0.79 9.75
C SER A 272 -45.23 -1.05 8.33
N LYS A 273 -44.71 0.00 7.66
CA LYS A 273 -43.53 0.07 6.75
C LYS A 273 -43.66 1.31 5.82
N PRO A 274 -42.57 1.92 5.28
CA PRO A 274 -41.21 1.40 5.13
C PRO A 274 -40.11 2.43 5.53
N VAL A 275 -39.89 2.68 6.82
CA VAL A 275 -38.80 3.56 7.28
C VAL A 275 -37.42 2.90 7.11
N CYS A 276 -37.34 1.56 7.14
CA CYS A 276 -36.09 0.84 6.93
C CYS A 276 -35.63 0.83 5.47
N ILE A 277 -36.52 0.77 4.47
CA ILE A 277 -36.09 0.45 3.10
C ILE A 277 -35.28 1.60 2.48
N TRP A 278 -35.65 2.87 2.73
CA TRP A 278 -34.96 4.01 2.11
C TRP A 278 -33.70 4.47 2.88
N LEU A 279 -33.64 4.23 4.19
CA LEU A 279 -32.39 4.37 4.95
C LEU A 279 -31.41 3.24 4.64
N ILE A 280 -31.92 2.03 4.39
CA ILE A 280 -31.14 0.92 3.84
C ILE A 280 -30.68 1.26 2.42
N ILE A 281 -31.50 1.89 1.55
CA ILE A 281 -31.05 2.33 0.22
C ILE A 281 -30.00 3.44 0.30
N GLY A 282 -30.14 4.42 1.20
CA GLY A 282 -29.12 5.45 1.42
C GLY A 282 -27.82 4.88 1.98
N ALA A 283 -27.91 3.95 2.93
CA ALA A 283 -26.76 3.22 3.46
C ALA A 283 -26.15 2.27 2.42
N ILE A 284 -26.96 1.62 1.58
CA ILE A 284 -26.53 0.78 0.45
C ILE A 284 -25.86 1.63 -0.61
N VAL A 285 -26.33 2.85 -0.90
CA VAL A 285 -25.67 3.77 -1.83
C VAL A 285 -24.36 4.28 -1.24
N ILE A 286 -24.31 4.58 0.06
CA ILE A 286 -23.05 4.92 0.74
C ILE A 286 -22.11 3.72 0.75
N ILE A 287 -22.57 2.50 1.05
CA ILE A 287 -21.79 1.27 0.98
C ILE A 287 -21.38 0.97 -0.46
N LEU A 288 -22.21 1.23 -1.47
CA LEU A 288 -21.85 1.11 -2.89
C LEU A 288 -20.81 2.15 -3.28
N ILE A 289 -20.89 3.38 -2.76
CA ILE A 289 -19.84 4.40 -2.96
C ILE A 289 -18.57 3.98 -2.22
N THR A 290 -18.68 3.41 -1.02
CA THR A 290 -17.55 2.91 -0.23
C THR A 290 -16.91 1.70 -0.93
N VAL A 291 -17.72 0.78 -1.47
CA VAL A 291 -17.30 -0.37 -2.26
C VAL A 291 -16.77 0.06 -3.62
N ILE A 292 -17.30 1.10 -4.27
CA ILE A 292 -16.78 1.62 -5.54
C ILE A 292 -15.48 2.41 -5.31
N VAL A 293 -15.35 3.12 -4.19
CA VAL A 293 -14.12 3.82 -3.81
C VAL A 293 -13.06 2.81 -3.40
N VAL A 294 -13.38 1.85 -2.54
CA VAL A 294 -12.50 0.72 -2.17
C VAL A 294 -12.16 -0.11 -3.41
N TRP A 295 -13.12 -0.46 -4.26
CA TRP A 295 -12.89 -1.21 -5.51
C TRP A 295 -12.11 -0.42 -6.55
N LYS A 296 -12.20 0.92 -6.56
CA LYS A 296 -11.36 1.79 -7.39
C LYS A 296 -9.94 1.91 -6.82
N CYS A 297 -9.77 1.93 -5.50
CA CYS A 297 -8.48 1.92 -4.83
C CYS A 297 -7.80 0.54 -4.90
N THR A 298 -8.55 -0.57 -4.94
CA THR A 298 -8.01 -1.92 -5.13
C THR A 298 -7.90 -2.33 -6.61
N LYS A 299 -8.30 -1.49 -7.57
CA LYS A 299 -8.19 -1.80 -9.02
C LYS A 299 -6.94 -1.25 -9.70
N ASP A 300 -6.09 -0.53 -8.97
CA ASP A 300 -4.77 -0.16 -9.47
C ASP A 300 -3.69 -1.21 -9.11
N GLU A 301 -4.07 -2.39 -8.60
CA GLU A 301 -3.16 -3.53 -8.42
C GLU A 301 -2.77 -4.26 -9.73
N ASP A 302 -3.33 -3.92 -10.89
CA ASP A 302 -3.00 -4.58 -12.18
C ASP A 302 -2.20 -3.69 -13.15
N VAL A 303 -1.60 -2.59 -12.69
CA VAL A 303 -0.65 -1.82 -13.52
C VAL A 303 0.63 -1.63 -12.74
N ILE A 304 1.54 -2.59 -12.87
CA ILE A 304 2.96 -2.39 -12.56
C ILE A 304 3.41 -1.15 -13.38
N PRO A 305 3.84 -0.04 -12.76
CA PRO A 305 4.49 1.01 -13.53
C PRO A 305 5.82 0.45 -14.01
N VAL A 306 5.93 0.24 -15.31
CA VAL A 306 7.20 -0.02 -16.00
C VAL A 306 8.13 1.14 -15.66
N ALA A 307 9.10 0.89 -14.77
CA ALA A 307 10.16 1.82 -14.49
C ALA A 307 10.96 2.05 -15.79
N GLN A 308 10.87 3.26 -16.34
CA GLN A 308 11.83 3.71 -17.33
C GLN A 308 13.18 3.90 -16.62
N TYR A 309 14.08 2.95 -16.80
CA TYR A 309 15.48 3.13 -16.44
C TYR A 309 16.11 4.13 -17.42
N GLU A 310 16.33 5.35 -16.96
CA GLU A 310 17.23 6.28 -17.63
C GLU A 310 18.68 5.83 -17.36
N GLU A 311 19.41 5.60 -18.44
CA GLU A 311 20.78 5.11 -18.50
C GLU A 311 21.75 6.18 -17.95
N ILE A 312 22.18 6.05 -16.69
CA ILE A 312 23.27 6.86 -16.15
C ILE A 312 24.60 6.27 -16.64
N ASN A 313 25.08 6.82 -17.75
CA ASN A 313 26.47 6.74 -18.18
C ASN A 313 27.39 7.31 -17.09
N SER A 314 27.96 6.44 -16.25
CA SER A 314 29.09 6.79 -15.38
C SER A 314 30.40 6.33 -16.02
N THR A 315 30.91 7.18 -16.90
CA THR A 315 32.34 7.22 -17.19
C THR A 315 33.05 7.85 -15.98
N THR A 316 34.18 7.25 -15.60
CA THR A 316 35.40 7.81 -14.96
C THR A 316 35.73 7.21 -13.59
N GLY A 317 36.91 6.59 -13.48
CA GLY A 317 37.50 6.23 -12.19
C GLY A 317 38.67 5.23 -12.25
N ALA A 318 39.64 5.43 -13.15
CA ALA A 318 40.88 4.66 -13.14
C ALA A 318 41.67 4.95 -11.84
N THR A 319 41.78 3.96 -10.95
CA THR A 319 42.73 4.01 -9.83
C THR A 319 43.92 3.13 -10.18
N GLN A 320 45.05 3.77 -10.46
CA GLN A 320 46.35 3.13 -10.63
C GLN A 320 46.78 2.48 -9.31
N GLN A 321 47.04 1.18 -9.33
CA GLN A 321 47.88 0.54 -8.32
C GLN A 321 49.22 0.12 -8.95
N LYS A 322 50.29 0.63 -8.34
CA LYS A 322 51.67 0.56 -8.82
C LYS A 322 52.40 -0.57 -8.10
N ASN A 323 53.01 -1.43 -8.92
CA ASN A 323 54.15 -2.33 -8.70
C ASN A 323 53.97 -3.61 -7.86
N THR A 324 54.26 -4.77 -8.46
CA THR A 324 55.60 -5.38 -8.39
C THR A 324 55.82 -6.34 -9.57
N ASN A 325 56.95 -6.20 -10.26
CA ASN A 325 57.40 -7.03 -11.38
C ASN A 325 57.75 -8.46 -10.94
N ILE A 326 57.17 -9.47 -11.60
CA ILE A 326 57.86 -10.75 -11.90
C ILE A 326 57.56 -11.11 -13.36
N ASN A 327 58.63 -11.37 -14.11
CA ASN A 327 58.64 -11.71 -15.53
C ASN A 327 57.85 -12.99 -15.84
N ALA A 328 56.88 -12.91 -16.76
CA ALA A 328 56.64 -13.92 -17.79
C ALA A 328 55.82 -13.31 -18.94
N SER A 329 56.38 -13.35 -20.13
CA SER A 329 55.72 -12.97 -21.38
C SER A 329 54.53 -13.89 -21.68
N LYS A 330 53.31 -13.48 -21.32
CA LYS A 330 52.07 -13.85 -22.03
C LYS A 330 51.45 -12.55 -22.53
N GLU A 331 51.11 -12.49 -23.81
CA GLU A 331 50.38 -11.36 -24.39
C GLU A 331 49.17 -11.00 -23.50
N ASN A 332 49.14 -9.78 -22.98
CA ASN A 332 48.01 -9.28 -22.18
C ASN A 332 46.78 -9.10 -23.09
N LYS A 333 46.07 -10.20 -23.35
CA LYS A 333 44.71 -10.15 -23.91
C LYS A 333 43.81 -9.53 -22.83
N THR A 334 43.41 -8.28 -23.03
CA THR A 334 42.39 -7.62 -22.21
C THR A 334 41.04 -8.29 -22.42
N ASN A 335 40.12 -8.19 -21.45
CA ASN A 335 38.75 -8.69 -21.66
C ASN A 335 38.09 -7.93 -22.83
N GLN A 336 37.50 -8.67 -23.77
CA GLN A 336 36.78 -8.11 -24.91
C GLN A 336 35.44 -8.83 -25.07
N PHE A 337 34.39 -8.05 -25.30
CA PHE A 337 33.03 -8.53 -25.47
C PHE A 337 32.45 -8.01 -26.79
N GLU A 338 31.67 -8.86 -27.46
CA GLU A 338 30.72 -8.46 -28.48
C GLU A 338 29.37 -8.23 -27.80
N TYR A 339 28.76 -7.06 -28.02
CA TYR A 339 27.46 -6.74 -27.44
C TYR A 339 26.37 -7.15 -28.43
N ILE A 340 25.61 -8.17 -28.08
CA ILE A 340 24.48 -8.65 -28.89
C ILE A 340 23.21 -8.12 -28.25
N LYS A 341 22.63 -7.08 -28.85
CA LYS A 341 21.37 -6.47 -28.41
C LYS A 341 20.38 -6.47 -29.56
N ASP A 342 19.27 -7.17 -29.40
CA ASP A 342 18.21 -7.28 -30.40
C ASP A 342 16.85 -7.35 -29.71
N GLU A 343 15.82 -6.81 -30.38
CA GLU A 343 14.45 -6.73 -29.88
C GLU A 343 13.48 -6.96 -31.04
N ARG A 344 12.60 -7.96 -30.91
CA ARG A 344 11.65 -8.36 -31.95
C ARG A 344 10.27 -8.58 -31.33
N GLY A 345 9.39 -7.60 -31.50
CA GLY A 345 8.09 -7.61 -30.81
C GLY A 345 8.29 -7.50 -29.30
N ASN A 346 7.64 -8.36 -28.53
CA ASN A 346 7.73 -8.38 -27.07
C ASN A 346 8.91 -9.22 -26.53
N TYR A 347 9.85 -9.59 -27.41
CA TYR A 347 11.02 -10.40 -27.05
C TYR A 347 12.29 -9.59 -27.18
N LYS A 348 13.19 -9.73 -26.21
CA LYS A 348 14.46 -9.00 -26.14
C LYS A 348 15.63 -9.91 -25.77
N VAL A 349 16.80 -9.59 -26.30
CA VAL A 349 18.09 -10.18 -25.93
C VAL A 349 19.12 -9.07 -25.69
N ASP A 350 19.90 -9.17 -24.61
CA ASP A 350 21.02 -8.28 -24.30
C ASP A 350 22.21 -9.08 -23.70
N ILE A 351 23.22 -9.38 -24.51
CA ILE A 351 24.29 -10.31 -24.18
C ILE A 351 25.66 -9.66 -24.33
N GLU A 352 26.44 -9.69 -23.26
CA GLU A 352 27.88 -9.43 -23.28
C GLU A 352 28.64 -10.71 -23.66
N TRP A 353 28.77 -10.95 -24.96
CA TRP A 353 29.35 -12.18 -25.49
C TRP A 353 30.89 -12.14 -25.43
N PRO A 354 31.55 -13.02 -24.66
CA PRO A 354 32.98 -12.91 -24.46
C PRO A 354 33.75 -13.35 -25.70
N LEU A 355 34.56 -12.46 -26.29
CA LEU A 355 35.48 -12.75 -27.40
C LEU A 355 36.87 -13.13 -26.89
N SER A 356 37.30 -12.51 -25.81
CA SER A 356 38.50 -12.89 -25.08
C SER A 356 38.40 -12.49 -23.62
N LEU A 357 38.98 -13.29 -22.73
CA LEU A 357 39.06 -13.02 -21.31
C LEU A 357 40.51 -13.18 -20.87
N THR A 358 40.97 -12.24 -20.05
CA THR A 358 42.34 -12.21 -19.53
C THR A 358 42.63 -13.53 -18.82
N GLY A 359 43.61 -14.31 -19.27
CA GLY A 359 43.98 -15.58 -18.65
C GLY A 359 43.20 -16.81 -19.12
N VAL A 360 42.20 -16.65 -19.99
CA VAL A 360 41.47 -17.76 -20.62
C VAL A 360 42.05 -18.06 -21.99
N ASP A 361 42.57 -19.27 -22.18
CA ASP A 361 43.20 -19.68 -23.44
C ASP A 361 42.16 -20.17 -24.48
N ASP A 362 41.10 -20.87 -24.05
CA ASP A 362 39.99 -21.31 -24.92
C ASP A 362 38.65 -20.72 -24.49
N ILE A 363 38.25 -19.62 -25.16
CA ILE A 363 36.99 -18.92 -24.87
C ILE A 363 35.74 -19.74 -25.21
N ARG A 364 35.86 -20.77 -26.07
CA ARG A 364 34.71 -21.56 -26.52
C ARG A 364 34.07 -22.35 -25.38
N LYS A 365 34.84 -22.67 -24.34
CA LYS A 365 34.35 -23.39 -23.15
C LYS A 365 33.33 -22.55 -22.39
N ILE A 366 33.67 -21.30 -22.09
CA ILE A 366 32.76 -20.40 -21.38
C ILE A 366 31.57 -19.99 -22.24
N GLN A 367 31.79 -19.77 -23.55
CA GLN A 367 30.73 -19.51 -24.52
C GLN A 367 29.69 -20.65 -24.55
N ARG A 368 30.13 -21.91 -24.56
CA ARG A 368 29.22 -23.06 -24.52
C ARG A 368 28.42 -23.11 -23.22
N ILE A 369 29.04 -22.79 -22.09
CA ILE A 369 28.34 -22.76 -20.80
C ILE A 369 27.31 -21.63 -20.76
N ILE A 370 27.62 -20.46 -21.32
CA ILE A 370 26.66 -19.35 -21.45
C ILE A 370 25.46 -19.79 -22.28
N ILE A 371 25.67 -20.43 -23.44
CA ILE A 371 24.58 -20.95 -24.28
C ILE A 371 23.72 -21.95 -23.50
N GLN A 372 24.34 -22.92 -22.86
CA GLN A 372 23.64 -23.96 -22.08
C GLN A 372 22.78 -23.38 -20.95
N GLN A 373 23.27 -22.34 -20.27
CA GLN A 373 22.59 -21.78 -19.09
C GLN A 373 21.56 -20.69 -19.43
N ALA A 374 21.81 -19.91 -20.49
CA ALA A 374 20.93 -18.82 -20.91
C ALA A 374 19.84 -19.25 -21.89
N PHE A 375 20.13 -20.21 -22.78
CA PHE A 375 19.22 -20.66 -23.84
C PHE A 375 18.76 -22.11 -23.67
N PHE A 376 19.24 -22.83 -22.64
CA PHE A 376 18.92 -24.24 -22.40
C PHE A 376 19.24 -25.17 -23.59
N ASP A 377 20.17 -24.78 -24.46
CA ASP A 377 20.61 -25.55 -25.62
C ASP A 377 21.94 -26.26 -25.34
N GLU A 378 21.91 -27.60 -25.33
CA GLU A 378 23.10 -28.41 -25.09
C GLU A 378 23.92 -28.70 -26.36
N ASN A 379 23.36 -28.46 -27.54
CA ASN A 379 23.88 -28.95 -28.81
C ASN A 379 24.40 -27.84 -29.72
N ASP A 380 23.93 -26.61 -29.55
CA ASP A 380 24.39 -25.47 -30.34
C ASP A 380 25.62 -24.78 -29.71
N ASN A 381 26.53 -24.34 -30.57
CA ASN A 381 27.70 -23.55 -30.17
C ASN A 381 27.71 -22.16 -30.85
N ASP A 382 26.70 -21.84 -31.65
CA ASP A 382 26.55 -20.57 -32.32
C ASP A 382 25.49 -19.72 -31.63
N ILE A 383 25.96 -18.71 -30.89
CA ILE A 383 25.10 -17.76 -30.18
C ILE A 383 24.09 -17.08 -31.11
N LYS A 384 24.43 -16.86 -32.39
CA LYS A 384 23.50 -16.23 -33.34
C LYS A 384 22.34 -17.16 -33.65
N ASN A 385 22.60 -18.45 -33.81
CA ASN A 385 21.55 -19.43 -34.04
C ASN A 385 20.67 -19.61 -32.80
N CYS A 386 21.26 -19.60 -31.59
CA CYS A 386 20.48 -19.61 -30.34
C CYS A 386 19.55 -18.39 -30.22
N VAL A 387 20.04 -17.19 -30.56
CA VAL A 387 19.25 -15.96 -30.53
C VAL A 387 18.12 -15.99 -31.57
N GLU A 388 18.40 -16.46 -32.79
CA GLU A 388 17.37 -16.62 -33.82
C GLU A 388 16.32 -17.66 -33.42
N ASN A 389 16.74 -18.79 -32.84
CA ASN A 389 15.83 -19.81 -32.33
C ASN A 389 14.97 -19.27 -31.19
N TYR A 390 15.54 -18.53 -30.25
CA TYR A 390 14.80 -17.86 -29.18
C TYR A 390 13.69 -16.95 -29.72
N PHE A 391 13.99 -16.08 -30.68
CA PHE A 391 12.98 -15.22 -31.29
C PHE A 391 11.92 -16.01 -32.07
N LYS A 392 12.34 -17.06 -32.78
CA LYS A 392 11.43 -17.92 -33.54
C LYS A 392 10.48 -18.67 -32.61
N GLU A 393 10.99 -19.28 -31.55
CA GLU A 393 10.19 -19.97 -30.54
C GLU A 393 9.24 -19.01 -29.82
N GLY A 394 9.68 -17.79 -29.54
CA GLY A 394 8.82 -16.75 -28.96
C GLY A 394 7.66 -16.34 -29.89
N GLN A 395 7.90 -16.25 -31.20
CA GLN A 395 6.86 -15.92 -32.19
C GLN A 395 5.93 -17.09 -32.51
N GLU A 396 6.45 -18.32 -32.53
CA GLU A 396 5.70 -19.55 -32.80
C GLU A 396 5.03 -20.12 -31.53
N GLY A 397 5.41 -19.60 -30.36
CA GLY A 397 4.92 -19.99 -29.05
C GLY A 397 3.42 -19.77 -28.92
N LYS A 398 2.70 -20.81 -28.49
CA LYS A 398 1.29 -20.68 -28.17
C LYS A 398 1.15 -20.03 -26.80
N SER A 399 0.43 -18.91 -26.74
CA SER A 399 0.01 -18.33 -25.47
C SER A 399 -0.77 -19.35 -24.63
N LEU A 400 -0.50 -19.38 -23.33
CA LEU A 400 -1.22 -20.19 -22.34
C LEU A 400 -2.60 -19.59 -21.98
N GLY A 401 -2.92 -18.41 -22.50
CA GLY A 401 -4.18 -17.71 -22.25
C GLY A 401 -4.52 -16.69 -23.34
N GLU A 402 -5.28 -15.66 -22.98
CA GLU A 402 -5.65 -14.56 -23.89
C GLU A 402 -4.61 -13.43 -23.91
N GLY A 403 -3.57 -13.50 -23.07
CA GLY A 403 -2.51 -12.50 -22.97
C GLY A 403 -1.45 -12.63 -24.06
N GLU A 404 -0.75 -11.52 -24.32
CA GLU A 404 0.44 -11.51 -25.16
C GLU A 404 1.59 -12.23 -24.46
N THR A 405 2.42 -12.91 -25.24
CA THR A 405 3.66 -13.51 -24.73
C THR A 405 4.80 -12.50 -24.82
N ALA A 406 5.70 -12.51 -23.85
CA ALA A 406 6.88 -11.66 -23.83
C ALA A 406 8.08 -12.44 -23.29
N GLY A 407 9.30 -11.99 -23.59
CA GLY A 407 10.49 -12.62 -23.02
C GLY A 407 11.71 -11.73 -23.07
N GLU A 408 12.61 -11.93 -22.12
CA GLU A 408 13.89 -11.24 -22.07
C GLU A 408 14.99 -12.20 -21.59
N VAL A 409 16.11 -12.22 -22.32
CA VAL A 409 17.34 -12.93 -21.92
C VAL A 409 18.48 -11.92 -21.86
N VAL A 410 19.07 -11.74 -20.67
CA VAL A 410 20.19 -10.84 -20.45
C VAL A 410 21.37 -11.62 -19.86
N VAL A 411 22.56 -11.43 -20.44
CA VAL A 411 23.80 -12.04 -19.94
C VAL A 411 24.85 -10.94 -19.77
N LYS A 412 25.34 -10.74 -18.55
CA LYS A 412 26.36 -9.74 -18.24
C LYS A 412 27.55 -10.33 -17.52
N PHE A 413 28.75 -9.89 -17.88
CA PHE A 413 29.95 -10.18 -17.12
C PHE A 413 29.97 -9.34 -15.84
N GLN A 414 30.01 -10.00 -14.69
CA GLN A 414 29.94 -9.31 -13.40
C GLN A 414 31.35 -9.00 -12.90
N GLN A 415 32.17 -10.03 -12.73
CA GLN A 415 33.51 -9.89 -12.13
C GLN A 415 34.36 -11.14 -12.34
N ARG A 416 35.64 -11.02 -11.96
CA ARG A 416 36.62 -12.12 -11.91
C ARG A 416 37.30 -12.16 -10.56
N PHE A 417 37.34 -13.34 -9.93
CA PHE A 417 38.21 -13.63 -8.80
C PHE A 417 39.27 -14.62 -9.25
N ASN A 418 40.56 -14.27 -9.19
CA ASN A 418 41.66 -15.14 -9.61
C ASN A 418 41.40 -15.95 -10.91
N SER A 419 40.99 -17.22 -10.85
CA SER A 419 40.64 -18.05 -12.04
C SER A 419 39.13 -18.23 -12.26
N LEU A 420 38.29 -17.71 -11.38
CA LEU A 420 36.84 -17.75 -11.44
C LEU A 420 36.27 -16.52 -12.19
N TYR A 421 35.44 -16.76 -13.20
CA TYR A 421 34.72 -15.75 -13.99
C TYR A 421 33.24 -15.88 -13.72
N ILE A 422 32.60 -14.74 -13.40
CA ILE A 422 31.21 -14.70 -12.99
C ILE A 422 30.38 -13.96 -14.03
N PHE A 423 29.35 -14.62 -14.54
CA PHE A 423 28.34 -14.01 -15.40
C PHE A 423 26.98 -14.09 -14.73
N LYS A 424 26.23 -12.99 -14.76
CA LYS A 424 24.82 -12.96 -14.36
C LYS A 424 23.97 -13.22 -15.58
N VAL A 425 23.05 -14.17 -15.46
CA VAL A 425 22.05 -14.52 -16.47
C VAL A 425 20.68 -14.19 -15.90
N HIS A 426 19.96 -13.30 -16.56
CA HIS A 426 18.60 -12.92 -16.22
C HIS A 426 17.66 -13.42 -17.32
N ILE A 427 16.63 -14.17 -16.92
CA ILE A 427 15.64 -14.75 -17.81
C ILE A 427 14.25 -14.33 -17.33
N TYR A 428 13.51 -13.69 -18.22
CA TYR A 428 12.11 -13.36 -18.05
C TYR A 428 11.30 -13.96 -19.19
N ALA A 429 10.14 -14.53 -18.89
CA ALA A 429 9.17 -14.94 -19.89
C ALA A 429 7.74 -14.79 -19.35
N ASP A 430 6.87 -14.08 -20.06
CA ASP A 430 5.43 -14.15 -19.87
C ASP A 430 4.83 -15.06 -20.94
N LEU A 431 4.23 -16.15 -20.49
CA LEU A 431 3.61 -17.16 -21.33
C LEU A 431 2.16 -16.82 -21.70
N GLY A 432 1.67 -15.62 -21.38
CA GLY A 432 0.38 -15.08 -21.83
C GLY A 432 -0.85 -15.66 -21.11
N GLY A 433 -0.65 -16.29 -19.95
CA GLY A 433 -1.72 -16.89 -19.14
C GLY A 433 -2.52 -15.89 -18.30
N GLY A 434 -2.13 -14.61 -18.25
CA GLY A 434 -2.84 -13.56 -17.52
C GLY A 434 -2.80 -13.70 -15.99
N THR A 435 -1.90 -14.52 -15.46
CA THR A 435 -1.71 -14.72 -14.01
C THR A 435 -0.23 -14.76 -13.69
N GLY A 436 0.17 -14.45 -12.45
CA GLY A 436 1.58 -14.53 -12.05
C GLY A 436 2.21 -15.93 -12.22
N ALA A 437 1.41 -16.99 -12.34
CA ALA A 437 1.89 -18.35 -12.61
C ALA A 437 2.32 -18.57 -14.07
N SER A 438 1.93 -17.69 -15.00
CA SER A 438 2.41 -17.71 -16.39
C SER A 438 3.70 -16.91 -16.60
N ILE A 439 4.21 -16.27 -15.55
CA ILE A 439 5.45 -15.50 -15.59
C ILE A 439 6.59 -16.35 -15.02
N VAL A 440 7.62 -16.53 -15.82
CA VAL A 440 8.91 -17.09 -15.42
C VAL A 440 9.86 -15.92 -15.21
N TYR A 441 10.43 -15.84 -14.01
CA TYR A 441 11.45 -14.85 -13.66
C TYR A 441 12.59 -15.58 -12.96
N GLN A 442 13.81 -15.47 -13.49
CA GLN A 442 14.95 -16.19 -12.95
C GLN A 442 16.26 -15.43 -13.13
N ASP A 443 16.91 -15.14 -12.00
CA ASP A 443 18.31 -14.74 -11.95
C ASP A 443 19.19 -15.95 -11.63
N LYS A 444 20.19 -16.21 -12.47
CA LYS A 444 21.21 -17.25 -12.29
C LYS A 444 22.60 -16.68 -12.42
N TYR A 445 23.57 -17.38 -11.84
CA TYR A 445 24.98 -17.05 -11.94
C TYR A 445 25.77 -18.21 -12.53
N ILE A 446 26.63 -17.90 -13.50
CA ILE A 446 27.59 -18.84 -14.07
C ILE A 446 28.92 -18.63 -13.38
N TYR A 447 29.47 -19.71 -12.82
CA TYR A 447 30.74 -19.71 -12.08
C TYR A 447 31.79 -20.50 -12.86
N PHE A 448 32.42 -19.88 -13.86
CA PHE A 448 33.40 -20.57 -14.70
C PHE A 448 34.79 -20.52 -14.09
N ASP A 449 35.34 -21.67 -13.71
CA ASP A 449 36.74 -21.77 -13.29
C ASP A 449 37.63 -22.16 -14.46
N ASN A 450 38.57 -21.27 -14.79
CA ASN A 450 39.51 -21.45 -15.88
C ASN A 450 40.56 -22.53 -15.61
N ASN A 451 40.83 -22.86 -14.35
CA ASN A 451 41.78 -23.94 -14.03
C ASN A 451 41.19 -25.32 -14.32
N THR A 452 39.89 -25.49 -14.12
CA THR A 452 39.16 -26.74 -14.37
C THR A 452 38.36 -26.73 -15.68
N GLU A 453 38.35 -25.61 -16.40
CA GLU A 453 37.63 -25.37 -17.66
C GLU A 453 36.14 -25.74 -17.62
N ARG A 454 35.50 -25.58 -16.46
CA ARG A 454 34.08 -25.93 -16.25
C ARG A 454 33.37 -24.97 -15.33
N SER A 455 32.03 -25.02 -15.36
CA SER A 455 31.21 -24.35 -14.36
C SER A 455 31.31 -25.07 -13.02
N LEU A 456 31.52 -24.33 -11.95
CA LEU A 456 31.46 -24.82 -10.58
C LEU A 456 30.00 -24.82 -10.11
N SER A 457 29.56 -25.96 -9.61
CA SER A 457 28.30 -26.11 -8.88
C SER A 457 28.53 -25.98 -7.37
N ILE A 458 27.45 -25.93 -6.59
CA ILE A 458 27.54 -25.91 -5.13
C ILE A 458 28.33 -27.10 -4.56
N ASN A 459 28.21 -28.28 -5.19
CA ASN A 459 28.94 -29.48 -4.80
C ASN A 459 30.44 -29.40 -5.08
N ASP A 460 30.85 -28.52 -6.00
CA ASP A 460 32.26 -28.28 -6.28
C ASP A 460 32.87 -27.25 -5.31
N MET A 461 32.02 -26.46 -4.65
CA MET A 461 32.43 -25.39 -3.75
C MET A 461 32.70 -25.88 -2.33
N PHE A 462 32.02 -26.95 -1.90
CA PHE A 462 32.09 -27.46 -0.54
C PHE A 462 32.53 -28.93 -0.48
N THR A 463 33.31 -29.27 0.54
CA THR A 463 33.77 -30.65 0.82
C THR A 463 32.83 -31.43 1.72
N ASP A 464 32.03 -30.73 2.54
CA ASP A 464 31.09 -31.30 3.50
C ASP A 464 29.76 -30.53 3.46
N LEU A 465 28.87 -30.94 2.54
CA LEU A 465 27.56 -30.31 2.35
C LEU A 465 26.67 -30.36 3.61
N PRO A 466 26.59 -31.49 4.37
CA PRO A 466 25.86 -31.51 5.64
C PRO A 466 26.35 -30.47 6.64
N ARG A 467 27.68 -30.29 6.75
CA ARG A 467 28.24 -29.27 7.65
C ARG A 467 28.01 -27.85 7.13
N THR A 468 28.12 -27.62 5.82
CA THR A 468 27.75 -26.33 5.20
C THR A 468 26.28 -26.00 5.48
N LEU A 469 25.38 -26.97 5.33
CA LEU A 469 23.95 -26.80 5.63
C LEU A 469 23.73 -26.43 7.10
N ALA A 470 24.47 -27.03 8.03
CA ALA A 470 24.40 -26.69 9.45
C ALA A 470 24.81 -25.23 9.70
N LEU A 471 25.92 -24.77 9.11
CA LEU A 471 26.38 -23.38 9.22
C LEU A 471 25.37 -22.37 8.64
N VAL A 472 24.78 -22.69 7.49
CA VAL A 472 23.71 -21.86 6.89
C VAL A 472 22.49 -21.83 7.80
N ASN A 473 22.11 -22.97 8.38
CA ASN A 473 21.01 -23.04 9.32
C ASN A 473 21.27 -22.28 10.62
N GLU A 474 22.51 -22.09 11.08
CA GLU A 474 22.80 -21.24 12.24
C GLU A 474 22.37 -19.78 12.01
N HIS A 475 22.43 -19.31 10.76
CA HIS A 475 22.04 -17.96 10.35
C HIS A 475 20.54 -17.79 10.09
N ILE A 476 19.77 -18.87 9.96
CA ILE A 476 18.33 -18.81 9.71
C ILE A 476 17.58 -18.69 11.05
N SER A 477 17.24 -17.49 11.51
CA SER A 477 16.47 -17.32 12.75
C SER A 477 15.02 -17.83 12.61
N LEU A 478 14.53 -18.65 13.55
CA LEU A 478 13.12 -19.09 13.57
C LEU A 478 12.16 -17.99 14.08
N ASP A 479 12.70 -16.92 14.65
CA ASP A 479 11.91 -15.72 14.97
C ASP A 479 11.61 -14.90 13.71
N GLU A 480 12.38 -15.09 12.64
CA GLU A 480 12.30 -14.35 11.38
C GLU A 480 11.76 -15.20 10.21
N TYR A 481 12.09 -16.50 10.20
CA TYR A 481 11.78 -17.45 9.13
C TYR A 481 10.92 -18.63 9.63
N VAL A 482 10.14 -19.21 8.73
CA VAL A 482 9.15 -20.26 9.04
C VAL A 482 9.81 -21.56 9.46
N LYS A 483 10.94 -21.90 8.83
CA LYS A 483 11.68 -23.12 9.13
C LYS A 483 13.15 -23.02 8.72
N LYS A 484 13.96 -23.89 9.32
CA LYS A 484 15.31 -24.20 8.86
C LYS A 484 15.25 -24.89 7.48
N THR A 485 16.34 -24.79 6.72
CA THR A 485 16.43 -25.48 5.43
C THR A 485 16.89 -26.93 5.58
N GLU A 486 16.38 -27.80 4.72
CA GLU A 486 16.79 -29.21 4.59
C GLU A 486 17.88 -29.38 3.52
N GLU A 487 18.00 -28.43 2.59
CA GLU A 487 18.93 -28.48 1.45
C GLU A 487 19.53 -27.09 1.18
N LEU A 488 20.72 -27.05 0.58
CA LEU A 488 21.30 -25.78 0.13
C LEU A 488 20.63 -25.34 -1.19
N PRO A 489 20.37 -24.05 -1.39
CA PRO A 489 19.78 -23.58 -2.63
C PRO A 489 20.79 -23.69 -3.78
N ASN A 490 20.29 -24.02 -4.97
CA ASN A 490 21.11 -24.03 -6.19
C ASN A 490 21.47 -22.62 -6.66
N ASN A 491 20.76 -21.60 -6.18
CA ASN A 491 21.05 -20.20 -6.49
C ASN A 491 21.82 -19.57 -5.33
N PHE A 492 22.94 -18.94 -5.65
CA PHE A 492 23.79 -18.26 -4.69
C PHE A 492 24.63 -17.22 -5.43
N ILE A 493 25.15 -16.24 -4.70
CA ILE A 493 26.03 -15.16 -5.18
C ILE A 493 27.38 -15.28 -4.49
N ILE A 494 28.45 -15.13 -5.27
CA ILE A 494 29.82 -15.06 -4.75
C ILE A 494 30.29 -13.61 -4.78
N SER A 495 30.70 -13.10 -3.61
CA SER A 495 31.30 -11.78 -3.43
C SER A 495 32.73 -11.90 -2.90
N ALA A 496 33.39 -10.75 -2.69
CA ALA A 496 34.69 -10.70 -2.04
C ALA A 496 34.61 -11.03 -0.53
N SER A 497 33.47 -10.76 0.11
CA SER A 497 33.23 -10.98 1.54
C SER A 497 32.75 -12.40 1.85
N GLY A 498 32.04 -13.06 0.93
CA GLY A 498 31.52 -14.40 1.19
C GLY A 498 30.62 -14.98 0.11
N ILE A 499 29.74 -15.88 0.53
CA ILE A 499 28.73 -16.53 -0.30
C ILE A 499 27.35 -16.20 0.26
N THR A 500 26.47 -15.69 -0.60
CA THR A 500 25.06 -15.44 -0.28
C THR A 500 24.20 -16.52 -0.91
N PHE A 501 23.49 -17.29 -0.09
CA PHE A 501 22.56 -18.33 -0.52
C PHE A 501 21.17 -17.73 -0.75
N ILE A 502 20.61 -17.92 -1.95
CA ILE A 502 19.30 -17.35 -2.32
C ILE A 502 18.25 -18.44 -2.29
N PHE A 503 17.38 -18.37 -1.30
CA PHE A 503 16.29 -19.31 -1.09
C PHE A 503 15.02 -18.86 -1.83
N PRO A 504 14.40 -19.73 -2.64
CA PRO A 504 13.21 -19.37 -3.39
C PRO A 504 12.03 -19.07 -2.46
N LYS A 505 11.06 -18.31 -2.95
CA LYS A 505 9.82 -17.99 -2.20
C LYS A 505 9.19 -19.25 -1.61
N TYR A 506 8.68 -19.15 -0.38
CA TYR A 506 8.06 -20.25 0.38
C TYR A 506 8.99 -21.41 0.79
N SER A 507 10.29 -21.36 0.50
CA SER A 507 11.20 -22.44 0.91
C SER A 507 11.49 -22.40 2.41
N ILE A 508 11.99 -21.26 2.93
CA ILE A 508 12.25 -21.04 4.35
C ILE A 508 11.48 -19.85 4.94
N GLY A 509 11.15 -18.85 4.13
CA GLY A 509 10.40 -17.66 4.52
C GLY A 509 8.92 -17.69 4.10
N TYR A 510 8.16 -16.69 4.55
CA TYR A 510 6.80 -16.44 4.10
C TYR A 510 6.79 -15.93 2.66
N GLY A 511 5.73 -16.21 1.89
CA GLY A 511 5.60 -15.74 0.50
C GLY A 511 5.75 -14.22 0.33
N ALA A 512 5.30 -13.45 1.33
CA ALA A 512 5.39 -11.99 1.35
C ALA A 512 6.83 -11.46 1.55
N GLN A 513 7.75 -12.26 2.09
CA GLN A 513 9.15 -11.87 2.28
C GLN A 513 9.99 -11.93 1.00
N GLY A 514 9.44 -12.50 -0.09
CA GLY A 514 10.20 -12.66 -1.32
C GLY A 514 11.22 -13.81 -1.25
N GLU A 515 12.31 -13.68 -2.01
CA GLU A 515 13.44 -14.60 -1.94
C GLU A 515 14.29 -14.25 -0.71
N VAL A 516 14.69 -15.26 0.06
CA VAL A 516 15.44 -15.05 1.31
C VAL A 516 16.92 -15.20 1.01
N GLU A 517 17.72 -14.21 1.42
CA GLU A 517 19.16 -14.20 1.22
C GLU A 517 19.88 -14.46 2.54
N ILE A 518 20.68 -15.53 2.60
CA ILE A 518 21.48 -15.87 3.78
C ILE A 518 22.96 -15.76 3.41
N ALA A 519 23.64 -14.74 3.93
CA ALA A 519 25.05 -14.46 3.66
C ALA A 519 25.96 -15.03 4.74
N LEU A 520 26.99 -15.78 4.32
CA LEU A 520 28.05 -16.28 5.20
C LEU A 520 29.40 -15.80 4.67
N ASN A 521 30.27 -15.39 5.59
CA ASN A 521 31.61 -14.97 5.20
C ASN A 521 32.53 -16.18 4.97
N TYR A 522 33.65 -15.95 4.28
CA TYR A 522 34.60 -17.03 3.98
C TYR A 522 35.30 -17.61 5.22
N ASP A 523 35.42 -16.85 6.31
CA ASP A 523 36.08 -17.32 7.53
C ASP A 523 35.21 -18.35 8.26
N GLU A 524 33.88 -18.15 8.25
CA GLU A 524 32.89 -19.11 8.74
C GLU A 524 32.87 -20.39 7.90
N LEU A 525 33.02 -20.23 6.58
CA LEU A 525 32.99 -21.34 5.63
C LEU A 525 34.35 -22.04 5.47
N GLU A 526 35.44 -21.50 6.02
CA GLU A 526 36.82 -21.92 5.73
C GLU A 526 37.05 -23.43 5.92
N SER A 527 36.39 -24.00 6.93
CA SER A 527 36.49 -25.43 7.27
C SER A 527 35.74 -26.37 6.33
N VAL A 528 34.84 -25.85 5.48
CA VAL A 528 33.99 -26.62 4.57
C VAL A 528 34.25 -26.32 3.09
N LEU A 529 34.90 -25.20 2.75
CA LEU A 529 35.24 -24.85 1.37
C LEU A 529 36.21 -25.86 0.74
N SER A 530 36.02 -26.14 -0.55
CA SER A 530 36.90 -27.02 -1.30
C SER A 530 38.19 -26.32 -1.73
N GLU A 531 39.30 -27.06 -1.76
CA GLU A 531 40.59 -26.56 -2.26
C GLU A 531 40.53 -26.15 -3.74
N THR A 532 39.61 -26.70 -4.51
CA THR A 532 39.36 -26.26 -5.89
C THR A 532 38.79 -24.85 -5.89
N PHE A 533 37.78 -24.61 -5.04
CA PHE A 533 37.11 -23.33 -4.96
C PHE A 533 37.97 -22.25 -4.31
N LYS A 534 38.68 -22.55 -3.21
CA LYS A 534 39.65 -21.64 -2.58
C LYS A 534 40.67 -21.11 -3.58
N ARG A 535 41.30 -22.02 -4.34
CA ARG A 535 42.20 -21.65 -5.44
C ARG A 535 41.51 -20.81 -6.50
N ALA A 536 40.26 -21.14 -6.85
CA ALA A 536 39.51 -20.42 -7.86
C ALA A 536 39.27 -18.96 -7.48
N ILE A 537 38.99 -18.68 -6.19
CA ILE A 537 38.80 -17.31 -5.66
C ILE A 537 40.09 -16.64 -5.20
N GLY A 538 41.22 -17.36 -5.14
CA GLY A 538 42.52 -16.84 -4.74
C GLY A 538 42.73 -16.77 -3.22
N ARG A 539 42.12 -17.70 -2.47
CA ARG A 539 42.30 -17.88 -1.03
C ARG A 539 43.16 -19.11 -0.71
#